data_AF-A0A7D5GJA5-F1
#
_entry.id   AF-A0A7D5GJA5-F1
#
_cell.length_a   1.000
_cell.length_b   1.000
_cell.length_c   1.000
_cell.angle_alpha   90.00
_cell.angle_beta   90.00
_cell.angle_gamma   90.00
#
_symmetry.space_group_name_H-M   'P 1'
#
loop_
_entity.id
_entity.type
_entity.pdbx_description
1 polymer ?
#
loop_
_entity_poly.entity_id
_entity_poly.type
_entity_poly.pdbx_seq_one_letter_code
_entity_poly.pdbx_strand_id
1 'polypeptide(L)'
;MSASGSLTAKRVSELVMANRAIRAPYYSKDHDEGVRFTDPEKGLQWGADAIPALLGLFRVEQDTRDDHPDGWVGFARHWRGGTVRLAFDLFSDPEGPDPILVVTSISGREGEETIVDEDFGEIELSDQVPTEGEWEERSKQYQAARRKDETDGSTAVKAYVAALPGWKREVAARIDEIIQCEVPDVRRAVKWHQPFYGVEDEGWFASFSAFSKHVKLTFVCESYLEPEPPSGSDPTRQALDLEETDTLDEEQVASWVRQAADEPGMGW
;
A
#
# COMPACT_ATOMS: atom_id res chain seq x y z
N MET A 1 6.76 -8.24 -23.53
CA MET A 1 5.55 -9.06 -23.77
C MET A 1 5.74 -10.42 -23.12
N SER A 2 5.61 -10.51 -21.80
CA SER A 2 5.44 -11.80 -21.12
C SER A 2 3.95 -12.09 -21.07
N ALA A 3 3.56 -13.25 -21.59
CA ALA A 3 2.20 -13.76 -21.46
C ALA A 3 1.90 -14.05 -19.98
N SER A 4 1.54 -13.02 -19.22
CA SER A 4 0.82 -13.19 -17.98
C SER A 4 -0.55 -13.76 -18.37
N GLY A 5 -0.85 -14.99 -17.96
CA GLY A 5 -2.22 -15.48 -18.02
C GLY A 5 -3.18 -14.47 -17.35
N SER A 6 -4.46 -14.52 -17.72
CA SER A 6 -5.43 -13.59 -17.17
C SER A 6 -5.45 -13.65 -15.64
N LEU A 7 -5.23 -12.52 -14.96
CA LEU A 7 -5.32 -12.46 -13.51
C LEU A 7 -6.75 -12.88 -13.11
N THR A 8 -6.87 -13.93 -12.30
CA THR A 8 -8.19 -14.43 -11.86
C THR A 8 -8.55 -13.87 -10.49
N ALA A 9 -9.85 -13.85 -10.16
CA ALA A 9 -10.31 -13.55 -8.81
C ALA A 9 -9.63 -14.42 -7.73
N LYS A 10 -9.40 -15.71 -8.04
CA LYS A 10 -8.67 -16.62 -7.14
C LYS A 10 -7.21 -16.18 -6.97
N ARG A 11 -6.53 -15.76 -8.04
CA ARG A 11 -5.12 -15.32 -7.93
C ARG A 11 -4.99 -14.00 -7.17
N VAL A 12 -5.90 -13.04 -7.40
CA VAL A 12 -5.99 -11.81 -6.56
C VAL A 12 -6.13 -12.19 -5.09
N SER A 13 -7.01 -13.16 -4.80
CA SER A 13 -7.24 -13.67 -3.45
C SER A 13 -5.97 -14.24 -2.81
N GLU A 14 -5.23 -15.07 -3.54
CA GLU A 14 -3.99 -15.68 -3.06
C GLU A 14 -2.91 -14.63 -2.78
N LEU A 15 -2.69 -13.69 -3.69
CA LEU A 15 -1.69 -12.63 -3.52
C LEU A 15 -2.00 -11.79 -2.28
N VAL A 16 -3.26 -11.44 -2.08
CA VAL A 16 -3.71 -10.65 -0.92
C VAL A 16 -3.51 -11.42 0.38
N MET A 17 -3.92 -12.69 0.44
CA MET A 17 -3.73 -13.51 1.63
C MET A 17 -2.25 -13.82 1.92
N ALA A 18 -1.39 -13.76 0.91
CA ALA A 18 0.06 -13.87 1.04
C ALA A 18 0.76 -12.54 1.38
N ASN A 19 0.01 -11.49 1.76
CA ASN A 19 0.52 -10.14 1.99
C ASN A 19 1.26 -9.51 0.78
N ARG A 20 0.90 -9.94 -0.44
CA ARG A 20 1.42 -9.43 -1.72
C ARG A 20 0.46 -8.44 -2.36
N ALA A 21 -0.10 -7.54 -1.56
CA ALA A 21 -0.96 -6.47 -2.05
C ALA A 21 -0.65 -5.16 -1.33
N ILE A 22 -0.52 -4.09 -2.08
CA ILE A 22 -0.35 -2.73 -1.55
C ILE A 22 -1.35 -1.79 -2.19
N ARG A 23 -1.53 -0.62 -1.56
CA ARG A 23 -2.28 0.47 -2.15
C ARG A 23 -1.32 1.52 -2.69
N ALA A 24 -1.59 2.01 -3.90
CA ALA A 24 -0.86 3.12 -4.47
C ALA A 24 -1.05 4.39 -3.60
N PRO A 25 0.03 5.14 -3.34
CA PRO A 25 -0.02 6.31 -2.46
C PRO A 25 -0.80 7.50 -3.04
N TYR A 26 -0.86 7.61 -4.38
CA TYR A 26 -1.61 8.65 -5.05
C TYR A 26 -2.93 8.08 -5.55
N TYR A 27 -4.01 8.44 -4.87
CA TYR A 27 -5.36 8.00 -5.20
C TYR A 27 -6.18 9.21 -5.66
N SER A 28 -6.67 9.17 -6.91
CA SER A 28 -7.74 10.07 -7.36
C SER A 28 -9.06 9.55 -6.83
N LYS A 29 -9.61 10.26 -5.84
CA LYS A 29 -10.90 9.93 -5.26
C LYS A 29 -12.02 10.45 -6.17
N ASP A 30 -12.39 9.70 -7.18
CA ASP A 30 -13.69 9.88 -7.82
C ASP A 30 -14.73 9.09 -7.01
N HIS A 31 -15.50 9.84 -6.24
CA HIS A 31 -16.69 9.34 -5.57
C HIS A 31 -17.89 9.62 -6.46
N ASP A 32 -18.37 8.59 -7.16
CA ASP A 32 -19.79 8.59 -7.49
C ASP A 32 -20.56 8.51 -6.16
N GLU A 33 -21.43 9.49 -5.95
CA GLU A 33 -22.15 9.72 -4.70
C GLU A 33 -22.98 8.47 -4.31
N GLY A 34 -22.50 7.67 -3.35
CA GLY A 34 -23.30 6.54 -2.85
C GLY A 34 -22.75 5.74 -1.67
N VAL A 35 -21.44 5.50 -1.59
CA VAL A 35 -20.87 4.74 -0.47
C VAL A 35 -19.87 5.59 0.30
N ARG A 36 -20.19 5.90 1.56
CA ARG A 36 -19.22 6.49 2.50
C ARG A 36 -18.21 5.41 2.88
N PHE A 37 -17.16 5.30 2.08
CA PHE A 37 -16.11 4.29 2.22
C PHE A 37 -15.25 4.41 3.49
N THR A 38 -15.47 5.42 4.33
CA THR A 38 -14.70 5.68 5.55
C THR A 38 -15.62 6.25 6.63
N ASP A 39 -15.82 5.50 7.72
CA ASP A 39 -16.13 6.10 9.02
C ASP A 39 -14.83 6.70 9.58
N PRO A 40 -14.77 8.00 9.90
CA PRO A 40 -13.59 8.63 10.49
C PRO A 40 -13.11 8.00 11.81
N GLU A 41 -13.98 7.31 12.55
CA GLU A 41 -13.64 6.74 13.86
C GLU A 41 -13.28 5.25 13.81
N LYS A 42 -13.72 4.49 12.79
CA LYS A 42 -13.45 3.03 12.67
C LYS A 42 -13.38 2.46 11.24
N GLY A 43 -13.40 3.29 10.20
CA GLY A 43 -13.65 2.88 8.82
C GLY A 43 -12.55 2.04 8.17
N LEU A 44 -12.94 1.16 7.25
CA LEU A 44 -12.02 0.39 6.41
C LEU A 44 -10.97 1.32 5.78
N GLN A 45 -9.71 1.14 6.18
CA GLN A 45 -8.58 1.64 5.42
C GLN A 45 -8.45 0.73 4.19
N TRP A 46 -8.91 1.24 3.04
CA TRP A 46 -8.89 0.46 1.81
C TRP A 46 -7.46 0.17 1.35
N GLY A 47 -7.26 -1.06 0.86
CA GLY A 47 -5.98 -1.63 0.45
C GLY A 47 -5.93 -3.11 0.84
N ALA A 48 -4.82 -3.57 1.38
CA ALA A 48 -4.58 -4.96 1.76
C ALA A 48 -5.57 -5.53 2.81
N ASP A 49 -6.32 -4.67 3.53
CA ASP A 49 -7.36 -5.10 4.50
C ASP A 49 -8.77 -5.30 3.88
N ALA A 50 -9.06 -4.67 2.73
CA ALA A 50 -10.40 -4.72 2.12
C ALA A 50 -10.55 -5.88 1.13
N ILE A 51 -9.50 -6.19 0.36
CA ILE A 51 -9.51 -7.28 -0.61
C ILE A 51 -9.69 -8.67 0.04
N PRO A 52 -9.06 -9.00 1.19
CA PRO A 52 -9.28 -10.28 1.88
C PRO A 52 -10.74 -10.49 2.30
N ALA A 53 -11.49 -9.41 2.42
CA ALA A 53 -12.84 -9.45 2.92
C ALA A 53 -13.87 -9.59 1.78
N LEU A 54 -13.50 -9.11 0.59
CA LEU A 54 -14.29 -9.23 -0.65
C LEU A 54 -14.00 -10.52 -1.43
N LEU A 55 -13.17 -11.41 -0.89
CA LEU A 55 -12.84 -12.69 -1.53
C LEU A 55 -14.11 -13.51 -1.81
N GLY A 56 -14.19 -14.04 -3.03
CA GLY A 56 -15.36 -14.75 -3.54
C GLY A 56 -16.46 -13.86 -4.13
N LEU A 57 -16.30 -12.54 -4.07
CA LEU A 57 -17.23 -11.56 -4.65
C LEU A 57 -16.64 -10.87 -5.88
N PHE A 58 -15.46 -11.32 -6.33
CA PHE A 58 -14.71 -10.69 -7.40
C PHE A 58 -15.05 -11.23 -8.77
N ARG A 59 -15.27 -10.32 -9.70
CA ARG A 59 -14.99 -10.53 -11.13
C ARG A 59 -13.75 -9.73 -11.50
N VAL A 60 -12.82 -10.32 -12.22
CA VAL A 60 -11.58 -9.65 -12.66
C VAL A 60 -11.53 -9.70 -14.17
N GLU A 61 -11.26 -8.55 -14.78
CA GLU A 61 -11.19 -8.35 -16.23
C GLU A 61 -9.88 -7.62 -16.57
N GLN A 62 -9.35 -7.88 -17.76
CA GLN A 62 -8.21 -7.11 -18.28
C GLN A 62 -8.69 -5.69 -18.59
N ASP A 63 -7.93 -4.68 -18.16
CA ASP A 63 -8.24 -3.31 -18.57
C ASP A 63 -7.92 -3.14 -20.05
N THR A 64 -8.89 -2.67 -20.82
CA THR A 64 -8.75 -2.49 -22.28
C THR A 64 -8.37 -1.06 -22.66
N ARG A 65 -8.28 -0.16 -21.68
CA ARG A 65 -7.93 1.24 -21.91
C ARG A 65 -6.43 1.37 -22.19
N ASP A 66 -6.09 2.20 -23.17
CA ASP A 66 -4.73 2.32 -23.69
C ASP A 66 -3.72 2.94 -22.68
N ASP A 67 -4.21 3.64 -21.66
CA ASP A 67 -3.41 4.20 -20.56
C ASP A 67 -3.13 3.18 -19.44
N HIS A 68 -3.77 2.00 -19.48
CA HIS A 68 -3.58 0.88 -18.57
C HIS A 68 -3.34 -0.45 -19.30
N PRO A 69 -2.41 -0.52 -20.28
CA PRO A 69 -2.30 -1.67 -21.19
C PRO A 69 -1.88 -2.97 -20.48
N ASP A 70 -1.26 -2.87 -19.31
CA ASP A 70 -0.84 -4.00 -18.47
C ASP A 70 -1.70 -4.12 -17.17
N GLY A 71 -2.75 -3.31 -17.07
CA GLY A 71 -3.61 -3.20 -15.89
C GLY A 71 -4.79 -4.17 -15.87
N TRP A 72 -5.33 -4.38 -14.67
CA TRP A 72 -6.47 -5.26 -14.39
C TRP A 72 -7.53 -4.50 -13.59
N VAL A 73 -8.80 -4.80 -13.83
CA VAL A 73 -9.91 -4.23 -13.09
C VAL A 73 -10.66 -5.35 -12.38
N GLY A 74 -10.99 -5.14 -11.11
CA GLY A 74 -11.85 -6.03 -10.35
C GLY A 74 -13.11 -5.35 -9.85
N PHE A 75 -14.21 -6.09 -9.85
CA PHE A 75 -15.51 -5.67 -9.38
C PHE A 75 -15.91 -6.52 -8.19
N ALA A 76 -16.41 -5.91 -7.12
CA ALA A 76 -16.83 -6.62 -5.92
C ALA A 76 -18.07 -6.00 -5.27
N ARG A 77 -18.86 -6.83 -4.57
CA ARG A 77 -19.95 -6.36 -3.69
C ARG A 77 -19.44 -6.24 -2.25
N HIS A 78 -19.64 -5.08 -1.64
CA HIS A 78 -19.22 -4.76 -0.28
C HIS A 78 -20.18 -5.31 0.78
N TRP A 79 -19.70 -5.41 2.02
CA TRP A 79 -20.45 -6.02 3.13
C TRP A 79 -21.77 -5.33 3.51
N ARG A 80 -21.96 -4.09 3.05
CA ARG A 80 -23.17 -3.29 3.24
C ARG A 80 -24.05 -3.19 1.99
N GLY A 81 -23.93 -4.15 1.06
CA GLY A 81 -24.72 -4.14 -0.18
C GLY A 81 -24.33 -3.03 -1.15
N GLY A 82 -23.12 -2.47 -1.02
CA GLY A 82 -22.57 -1.52 -2.00
C GLY A 82 -21.78 -2.25 -3.09
N THR A 83 -21.59 -1.60 -4.22
CA THR A 83 -20.76 -2.08 -5.33
C THR A 83 -19.42 -1.33 -5.35
N VAL A 84 -18.34 -2.03 -5.69
CA VAL A 84 -16.99 -1.46 -5.76
C VAL A 84 -16.29 -1.89 -7.05
N ARG A 85 -15.63 -0.94 -7.71
CA ARG A 85 -14.66 -1.16 -8.80
C ARG A 85 -13.27 -0.83 -8.27
N LEU A 86 -12.30 -1.69 -8.57
CA LEU A 86 -10.90 -1.53 -8.20
C LEU A 86 -10.03 -1.69 -9.44
N ALA A 87 -9.11 -0.76 -9.69
CA ALA A 87 -8.05 -0.97 -10.67
C ALA A 87 -6.78 -1.45 -9.96
N PHE A 88 -6.08 -2.37 -10.62
CA PHE A 88 -4.88 -3.00 -10.12
C PHE A 88 -3.82 -3.10 -11.20
N ASP A 89 -2.57 -2.93 -10.81
CA ASP A 89 -1.43 -3.34 -11.62
C ASP A 89 -0.71 -4.51 -10.93
N LEU A 90 -0.01 -5.33 -11.71
CA LEU A 90 0.90 -6.34 -11.18
C LEU A 90 2.32 -5.82 -11.27
N PHE A 91 2.95 -5.61 -10.12
CA PHE A 91 4.36 -5.27 -10.02
C PHE A 91 5.18 -6.55 -9.83
N SER A 92 6.07 -6.85 -10.78
CA SER A 92 7.02 -7.97 -10.67
C SER A 92 8.44 -7.43 -10.50
N ASP A 93 9.09 -7.83 -9.41
CA ASP A 93 10.52 -7.61 -9.22
C ASP A 93 11.27 -8.78 -9.87
N PRO A 94 12.19 -8.57 -10.83
CA PRO A 94 12.87 -9.65 -11.57
C PRO A 94 13.61 -10.65 -10.67
N GLU A 95 14.06 -10.19 -9.51
CA GLU A 95 14.76 -10.98 -8.50
C GLU A 95 13.85 -11.39 -7.33
N GLY A 96 12.62 -10.86 -7.32
CA GLY A 96 11.65 -11.10 -6.28
C GLY A 96 10.80 -12.36 -6.53
N PRO A 97 10.09 -12.82 -5.49
CA PRO A 97 9.12 -13.91 -5.61
C PRO A 97 7.84 -13.41 -6.31
N ASP A 98 6.70 -14.04 -6.03
CA ASP A 98 5.39 -13.69 -6.60
C ASP A 98 5.12 -12.16 -6.71
N PRO A 99 4.40 -11.72 -7.76
CA PRO A 99 4.13 -10.31 -8.03
C PRO A 99 3.34 -9.64 -6.89
N ILE A 100 3.55 -8.34 -6.71
CA ILE A 100 2.76 -7.49 -5.82
C ILE A 100 1.57 -6.94 -6.60
N LEU A 101 0.37 -7.15 -6.08
CA LEU A 101 -0.84 -6.50 -6.54
C LEU A 101 -0.86 -5.04 -6.04
N VAL A 102 -0.83 -4.08 -6.95
CA VAL A 102 -0.86 -2.65 -6.61
C VAL A 102 -2.25 -2.11 -6.92
N VAL A 103 -3.02 -1.77 -5.89
CA VAL A 103 -4.33 -1.12 -6.08
C VAL A 103 -4.11 0.34 -6.47
N THR A 104 -4.43 0.71 -7.71
CA THR A 104 -4.19 2.04 -8.26
C THR A 104 -5.40 2.95 -8.17
N SER A 105 -6.61 2.40 -8.26
CA SER A 105 -7.84 3.16 -8.08
C SER A 105 -8.95 2.33 -7.43
N ILE A 106 -9.89 3.02 -6.80
CA ILE A 106 -11.06 2.45 -6.13
C ILE A 106 -12.21 3.42 -6.32
N SER A 107 -13.35 2.94 -6.79
CA SER A 107 -14.60 3.68 -6.84
C SER A 107 -15.74 2.78 -6.40
N GLY A 108 -16.89 3.35 -6.07
CA GLY A 108 -18.05 2.54 -5.85
C GLY A 108 -19.30 3.32 -5.49
N ARG A 109 -20.40 2.59 -5.41
CA ARG A 109 -21.77 3.12 -5.41
C ARG A 109 -22.68 2.26 -4.55
N GLU A 110 -23.73 2.86 -4.01
CA GLU A 110 -24.76 2.10 -3.31
C GLU A 110 -25.52 1.26 -4.35
N GLY A 111 -25.84 0.00 -4.05
CA GLY A 111 -26.61 -0.82 -4.98
C GLY A 111 -26.51 -2.31 -4.74
N GLU A 112 -27.68 -2.94 -4.62
CA GLU A 112 -27.87 -4.38 -4.45
C GLU A 112 -28.10 -5.12 -5.79
N GLU A 113 -28.08 -4.40 -6.91
CA GLU A 113 -28.36 -4.92 -8.26
C GLU A 113 -27.07 -5.18 -9.06
N THR A 114 -27.22 -5.70 -10.28
CA THR A 114 -26.11 -5.96 -11.21
C THR A 114 -25.29 -4.71 -11.46
N ILE A 115 -23.97 -4.87 -11.57
CA ILE A 115 -23.10 -3.74 -11.85
C ILE A 115 -23.16 -3.42 -13.33
N VAL A 116 -23.89 -2.37 -13.71
CA VAL A 116 -23.69 -1.73 -15.02
C VAL A 116 -22.53 -0.74 -14.94
N ASP A 117 -21.44 -1.03 -15.63
CA ASP A 117 -20.29 -0.14 -15.81
C ASP A 117 -20.24 0.33 -17.27
N GLU A 118 -19.89 1.60 -17.51
CA GLU A 118 -19.86 2.18 -18.86
C GLU A 118 -18.83 1.49 -19.77
N ASP A 119 -17.70 1.06 -19.21
CA ASP A 119 -16.59 0.45 -19.94
C ASP A 119 -16.77 -1.06 -20.11
N PHE A 120 -17.41 -1.74 -19.15
CA PHE A 120 -17.47 -3.21 -19.07
C PHE A 120 -18.88 -3.81 -19.21
N GLY A 121 -19.92 -2.98 -19.26
CA GLY A 121 -21.32 -3.41 -19.40
C GLY A 121 -21.89 -4.05 -18.12
N GLU A 122 -22.83 -4.99 -18.29
CA GLU A 122 -23.44 -5.72 -17.18
C GLU A 122 -22.47 -6.75 -16.59
N ILE A 123 -22.18 -6.58 -15.31
CA ILE A 123 -21.33 -7.45 -14.50
C ILE A 123 -22.17 -8.04 -13.37
N GLU A 124 -22.46 -9.33 -13.52
CA GLU A 124 -23.04 -10.14 -12.44
C GLU A 124 -21.96 -10.49 -11.41
N LEU A 125 -22.24 -10.16 -10.14
CA LEU A 125 -21.46 -10.57 -8.99
C LEU A 125 -22.31 -11.44 -8.08
N SER A 126 -21.67 -12.16 -7.16
CA SER A 126 -22.38 -12.89 -6.11
C SER A 126 -23.19 -11.94 -5.23
N ASP A 127 -24.47 -12.24 -5.04
CA ASP A 127 -25.33 -11.53 -4.08
C ASP A 127 -25.02 -11.90 -2.62
N GLN A 128 -24.24 -12.97 -2.40
CA GLN A 128 -23.93 -13.47 -1.07
C GLN A 128 -22.80 -12.68 -0.43
N VAL A 129 -23.19 -11.65 0.31
CA VAL A 129 -22.27 -10.84 1.08
C VAL A 129 -21.85 -11.55 2.39
N PRO A 130 -20.56 -11.52 2.79
CA PRO A 130 -20.10 -12.13 4.04
C PRO A 130 -20.78 -11.53 5.27
N THR A 131 -21.13 -12.38 6.22
CA THR A 131 -21.60 -11.97 7.54
C THR A 131 -20.48 -11.33 8.37
N GLU A 132 -20.85 -10.61 9.43
CA GLU A 132 -19.88 -9.99 10.37
C GLU A 132 -18.92 -11.03 11.00
N GLY A 133 -19.41 -12.23 11.32
CA GLY A 133 -18.56 -13.30 11.85
C GLY A 133 -17.57 -13.86 10.83
N GLU A 134 -17.99 -14.04 9.58
CA GLU A 134 -17.09 -14.44 8.49
C GLU A 134 -16.05 -13.35 8.19
N TRP A 135 -16.44 -12.10 8.32
CA TRP A 135 -15.56 -10.94 8.20
C TRP A 135 -14.44 -10.95 9.25
N GLU A 136 -14.80 -11.12 10.52
CA GLU A 136 -13.83 -11.22 11.60
C GLU A 136 -12.84 -12.37 11.40
N GLU A 137 -13.32 -13.51 10.91
CA GLU A 137 -12.46 -14.68 10.67
C GLU A 137 -11.46 -14.43 9.54
N ARG A 138 -11.91 -13.86 8.41
CA ARG A 138 -11.02 -13.47 7.30
C ARG A 138 -9.98 -12.46 7.75
N SER A 139 -10.38 -11.47 8.54
CA SER A 139 -9.47 -10.48 9.14
C SER A 139 -8.40 -11.15 10.02
N LYS A 140 -8.80 -12.08 10.90
CA LYS A 140 -7.84 -12.84 11.73
C LYS A 140 -6.84 -13.62 10.88
N GLN A 141 -7.30 -14.29 9.82
CA GLN A 141 -6.44 -15.05 8.91
C GLN A 141 -5.43 -14.14 8.21
N TYR A 142 -5.89 -13.00 7.69
CA TYR A 142 -5.03 -12.00 7.05
C TYR A 142 -4.00 -11.41 8.03
N GLN A 143 -4.42 -11.04 9.24
CA GLN A 143 -3.51 -10.56 10.29
C GLN A 143 -2.50 -11.62 10.71
N ALA A 144 -2.90 -12.89 10.77
CA ALA A 144 -1.98 -14.00 11.05
C ALA A 144 -0.96 -14.21 9.92
N ALA A 145 -1.35 -14.00 8.66
CA ALA A 145 -0.44 -14.05 7.52
C ALA A 145 0.61 -12.92 7.58
N ARG A 146 0.18 -11.67 7.88
CA ARG A 146 1.12 -10.55 8.10
C ARG A 146 2.12 -10.79 9.21
N ARG A 147 1.70 -11.44 10.30
CA ARG A 147 2.63 -11.79 11.41
C ARG A 147 3.68 -12.81 11.02
N LYS A 148 3.42 -13.62 9.99
CA LYS A 148 4.32 -14.64 9.47
C LYS A 148 4.95 -14.21 8.13
N ASP A 149 4.95 -12.92 7.83
CA ASP A 149 5.56 -12.43 6.62
C ASP A 149 7.09 -12.64 6.70
N GLU A 150 7.54 -13.74 6.11
CA GLU A 150 8.96 -14.09 5.97
C GLU A 150 9.64 -13.29 4.86
N THR A 151 8.87 -12.46 4.15
CA THR A 151 9.41 -11.59 3.11
C THR A 151 10.06 -10.41 3.81
N ASP A 152 11.24 -10.03 3.35
CA ASP A 152 11.97 -8.87 3.85
C ASP A 152 11.27 -7.52 3.52
N GLY A 153 10.05 -7.59 2.95
CA GLY A 153 9.22 -6.47 2.50
C GLY A 153 9.78 -5.67 1.32
N SER A 154 10.92 -6.07 0.78
CA SER A 154 11.66 -5.34 -0.25
C SER A 154 10.82 -5.16 -1.52
N THR A 155 10.19 -6.23 -2.01
CA THR A 155 9.33 -6.17 -3.20
C THR A 155 8.15 -5.22 -3.01
N ALA A 156 7.55 -5.19 -1.81
CA ALA A 156 6.40 -4.32 -1.51
C ALA A 156 6.82 -2.85 -1.47
N VAL A 157 8.00 -2.54 -0.91
CA VAL A 157 8.54 -1.17 -0.92
C VAL A 157 8.91 -0.75 -2.34
N LYS A 158 9.57 -1.60 -3.13
CA LYS A 158 9.84 -1.33 -4.56
C LYS A 158 8.55 -1.05 -5.34
N ALA A 159 7.51 -1.86 -5.13
CA ALA A 159 6.21 -1.66 -5.75
C ALA A 159 5.58 -0.32 -5.34
N TYR A 160 5.70 0.06 -4.06
CA TYR A 160 5.22 1.34 -3.55
C TYR A 160 5.95 2.51 -4.22
N VAL A 161 7.28 2.46 -4.28
CA VAL A 161 8.11 3.49 -4.92
C VAL A 161 7.74 3.61 -6.40
N ALA A 162 7.62 2.48 -7.11
CA ALA A 162 7.23 2.46 -8.52
C ALA A 162 5.83 3.05 -8.78
N ALA A 163 4.91 2.93 -7.81
CA ALA A 163 3.57 3.49 -7.92
C ALA A 163 3.51 5.01 -7.67
N LEU A 164 4.56 5.65 -7.16
CA LEU A 164 4.57 7.09 -6.95
C LEU A 164 4.62 7.86 -8.28
N PRO A 165 3.90 8.99 -8.40
CA PRO A 165 3.95 9.83 -9.58
C PRO A 165 5.08 10.87 -9.51
N GLY A 166 5.68 11.18 -10.66
CA GLY A 166 6.62 12.28 -10.84
C GLY A 166 7.81 12.26 -9.88
N TRP A 167 8.22 13.45 -9.41
CA TRP A 167 9.38 13.67 -8.54
C TRP A 167 9.34 12.87 -7.22
N LYS A 168 8.14 12.53 -6.73
CA LYS A 168 7.99 11.75 -5.49
C LYS A 168 8.60 10.36 -5.60
N ARG A 169 8.55 9.77 -6.79
CA ARG A 169 9.18 8.47 -7.08
C ARG A 169 10.70 8.56 -6.96
N GLU A 170 11.29 9.60 -7.52
CA GLU A 170 12.74 9.82 -7.52
C GLU A 170 13.26 10.04 -6.10
N VAL A 171 12.58 10.89 -5.32
CA VAL A 171 12.92 11.12 -3.91
C VAL A 171 12.76 9.85 -3.07
N ALA A 172 11.67 9.10 -3.23
CA ALA A 172 11.45 7.87 -2.49
C ALA A 172 12.48 6.78 -2.84
N ALA A 173 12.84 6.64 -4.11
CA ALA A 173 13.89 5.74 -4.55
C ALA A 173 15.24 6.12 -3.92
N ARG A 174 15.57 7.42 -3.90
CA ARG A 174 16.83 7.88 -3.33
C ARG A 174 16.92 7.66 -1.83
N ILE A 175 15.81 7.89 -1.10
CA ILE A 175 15.72 7.59 0.33
C ILE A 175 15.86 6.08 0.58
N ASP A 176 15.19 5.23 -0.20
CA ASP A 176 15.30 3.76 -0.08
C ASP A 176 16.75 3.28 -0.31
N GLU A 177 17.45 3.86 -1.28
CA GLU A 177 18.88 3.60 -1.53
C GLU A 177 19.77 4.02 -0.36
N ILE A 178 19.61 5.25 0.14
CA ILE A 178 20.39 5.74 1.29
C ILE A 178 20.18 4.83 2.50
N ILE A 179 18.94 4.45 2.79
CA ILE A 179 18.63 3.58 3.94
C ILE A 179 19.32 2.22 3.80
N GLN A 180 19.28 1.60 2.62
CA GLN A 180 19.97 0.33 2.38
C GLN A 180 21.51 0.45 2.44
N CYS A 181 22.06 1.59 2.04
CA CYS A 181 23.51 1.83 2.14
C CYS A 181 23.97 2.00 3.58
N GLU A 182 23.24 2.76 4.40
CA GLU A 182 23.61 3.05 5.78
C GLU A 182 23.28 1.90 6.74
N VAL A 183 22.24 1.11 6.42
CA VAL A 183 21.80 -0.04 7.22
C VAL A 183 21.68 -1.27 6.31
N PRO A 184 22.79 -2.00 6.05
CA PRO A 184 22.78 -3.12 5.11
C PRO A 184 21.82 -4.27 5.46
N ASP A 185 21.55 -4.46 6.76
CA ASP A 185 20.64 -5.49 7.28
C ASP A 185 19.22 -4.95 7.53
N VAL A 186 18.86 -3.81 6.92
CA VAL A 186 17.56 -3.17 7.11
C VAL A 186 16.42 -4.11 6.70
N ARG A 187 15.44 -4.22 7.59
CA ARG A 187 14.15 -4.83 7.29
C ARG A 187 13.19 -3.77 6.77
N ARG A 188 12.43 -4.15 5.75
CA ARG A 188 11.44 -3.28 5.10
C ARG A 188 10.06 -3.88 5.24
N ALA A 189 9.04 -3.04 5.25
CA ALA A 189 7.66 -3.47 5.13
C ALA A 189 6.79 -2.32 4.64
N VAL A 190 5.66 -2.62 4.00
CA VAL A 190 4.60 -1.63 3.82
C VAL A 190 3.57 -1.83 4.93
N LYS A 191 3.54 -0.95 5.93
CA LYS A 191 2.59 -0.96 7.06
C LYS A 191 1.69 0.27 6.93
N TRP A 192 0.39 0.11 7.18
CA TRP A 192 -0.59 1.22 7.09
C TRP A 192 -0.50 2.02 5.77
N HIS A 193 -0.22 1.32 4.66
CA HIS A 193 -0.04 1.89 3.32
C HIS A 193 1.18 2.80 3.15
N GLN A 194 2.22 2.62 3.97
CA GLN A 194 3.46 3.39 3.95
C GLN A 194 4.66 2.46 4.11
N PRO A 195 5.79 2.70 3.41
CA PRO A 195 7.05 2.03 3.69
C PRO A 195 7.53 2.32 5.12
N PHE A 196 7.97 1.27 5.80
CA PHE A 196 8.61 1.26 7.11
C PHE A 196 9.96 0.56 7.01
N TYR A 197 10.92 1.07 7.77
CA TYR A 197 12.31 0.64 7.82
C TYR A 197 12.71 0.37 9.26
N GLY A 198 13.34 -0.77 9.50
CA GLY A 198 13.65 -1.24 10.85
C GLY A 198 14.85 -2.18 10.89
N VAL A 199 15.29 -2.50 12.09
CA VAL A 199 16.29 -3.52 12.38
C VAL A 199 15.55 -4.68 13.05
N GLU A 200 15.82 -5.91 12.60
CA GLU A 200 15.17 -7.10 13.14
C GLU A 200 15.41 -7.19 14.66
N ASP A 201 14.37 -7.55 15.41
CA ASP A 201 14.35 -7.62 16.89
C ASP A 201 14.63 -6.30 17.66
N GLU A 202 15.04 -5.22 16.99
CA GLU A 202 15.28 -3.90 17.62
C GLU A 202 14.13 -2.91 17.36
N GLY A 203 13.46 -3.01 16.21
CA GLY A 203 12.25 -2.23 15.92
C GLY A 203 12.33 -1.39 14.65
N TRP A 204 11.32 -0.54 14.45
CA TRP A 204 11.21 0.39 13.32
C TRP A 204 11.80 1.75 13.70
N PHE A 205 12.62 2.30 12.81
CA PHE A 205 13.27 3.59 13.02
C PHE A 205 12.84 4.67 12.02
N ALA A 206 12.30 4.28 10.86
CA ALA A 206 11.84 5.25 9.86
C ALA A 206 10.61 4.79 9.07
N SER A 207 9.86 5.76 8.55
CA SER A 207 8.77 5.54 7.59
C SER A 207 8.71 6.64 6.54
N PHE A 208 8.22 6.29 5.35
CA PHE A 208 8.05 7.22 4.24
C PHE A 208 6.57 7.40 3.91
N SER A 209 6.16 8.65 3.69
CA SER A 209 4.78 9.00 3.34
C SER A 209 4.76 9.95 2.16
N ALA A 210 3.92 9.68 1.17
CA ALA A 210 3.67 10.61 0.07
C ALA A 210 2.29 11.26 0.21
N PHE A 211 2.27 12.58 0.21
CA PHE A 211 1.07 13.40 0.22
C PHE A 211 0.85 14.05 -1.15
N SER A 212 -0.22 14.83 -1.31
CA SER A 212 -0.49 15.53 -2.57
C SER A 212 0.61 16.54 -2.92
N LYS A 213 1.08 17.32 -1.94
CA LYS A 213 2.01 18.44 -2.17
C LYS A 213 3.46 18.18 -1.74
N HIS A 214 3.69 17.22 -0.86
CA HIS A 214 5.01 16.94 -0.30
C HIS A 214 5.17 15.43 -0.07
N VAL A 215 6.40 15.01 0.21
CA VAL A 215 6.72 13.71 0.80
C VAL A 215 7.31 13.94 2.19
N LYS A 216 7.25 12.91 3.02
CA LYS A 216 7.68 12.97 4.42
C LYS A 216 8.47 11.72 4.77
N LEU A 217 9.71 11.93 5.20
CA LEU A 217 10.52 10.92 5.87
C LEU A 217 10.39 11.15 7.37
N THR A 218 9.74 10.22 8.08
CA THR A 218 9.57 10.27 9.53
C THR A 218 10.56 9.34 10.18
N PHE A 219 11.20 9.80 11.25
CA PHE A 219 12.06 9.03 12.13
C PHE A 219 11.34 8.80 13.47
N VAL A 220 11.46 7.60 14.00
CA VAL A 220 10.89 7.19 15.28
C VAL A 220 12.03 6.64 16.13
N CYS A 221 12.52 7.47 17.05
CA CYS A 221 13.71 7.20 17.85
C CYS A 221 13.42 7.45 19.33
N GLU A 222 14.25 6.90 20.22
CA GLU A 222 14.17 7.20 21.66
C GLU A 222 14.73 8.59 22.01
N SER A 223 15.62 9.12 21.17
CA SER A 223 16.32 10.40 21.36
C SER A 223 16.20 11.35 20.16
N TYR A 224 16.54 12.62 20.36
CA TYR A 224 16.57 13.60 19.27
C TYR A 224 17.75 13.32 18.34
N LEU A 225 17.51 13.44 17.04
CA LEU A 225 18.55 13.34 16.03
C LEU A 225 19.36 14.64 15.99
N GLU A 226 20.62 14.55 15.61
CA GLU A 226 21.54 15.69 15.54
C GLU A 226 22.08 15.89 14.10
N PRO A 227 21.90 17.09 13.50
CA PRO A 227 20.98 18.15 13.93
C PRO A 227 19.51 17.70 13.92
N GLU A 228 18.63 18.41 14.63
CA GLU A 228 17.21 18.07 14.65
C GLU A 228 16.60 18.26 13.25
N PRO A 229 15.81 17.28 12.75
CA PRO A 229 15.04 17.44 11.53
C PRO A 229 14.08 18.63 11.62
N PRO A 230 13.77 19.30 10.49
CA PRO A 230 13.04 20.56 10.51
C PRO A 230 11.55 20.44 10.91
N SER A 231 10.99 19.23 10.89
CA SER A 231 9.59 18.94 11.21
C SER A 231 9.52 17.91 12.34
N GLY A 232 8.45 17.94 13.14
CA GLY A 232 8.25 17.04 14.27
C GLY A 232 7.92 17.76 15.57
N SER A 233 7.52 16.99 16.58
CA SER A 233 7.11 17.53 17.89
C SER A 233 7.89 16.97 19.07
N ASP A 234 8.53 15.82 18.89
CA ASP A 234 9.21 15.06 19.94
C ASP A 234 10.07 13.95 19.30
N PRO A 235 10.98 13.30 20.07
CA PRO A 235 11.91 12.29 19.56
C PRO A 235 11.26 11.15 18.78
N THR A 236 10.03 10.77 19.14
CA THR A 236 9.32 9.65 18.51
C THR A 236 8.67 10.02 17.19
N ARG A 237 8.69 11.30 16.78
CA ARG A 237 8.07 11.82 15.55
C ARG A 237 8.84 12.99 14.96
N GLN A 238 10.13 12.82 14.72
CA GLN A 238 10.97 13.78 14.00
C GLN A 238 10.85 13.50 12.49
N ALA A 239 10.94 14.52 11.64
CA ALA A 239 10.73 14.33 10.22
C ALA A 239 11.38 15.37 9.31
N LEU A 240 11.63 14.93 8.09
CA LEU A 240 11.94 15.76 6.95
C LEU A 240 10.74 15.75 5.99
N ASP A 241 10.11 16.92 5.82
CA ASP A 241 9.09 17.14 4.79
C ASP A 241 9.78 17.79 3.58
N LEU A 242 9.56 17.26 2.38
CA LEU A 242 10.14 17.75 1.13
C LEU A 242 9.03 18.07 0.13
N GLU A 243 9.09 19.25 -0.48
CA GLU A 243 8.28 19.66 -1.62
C GLU A 243 9.04 19.46 -2.95
N GLU A 244 8.36 19.63 -4.07
CA GLU A 244 8.90 19.39 -5.42
C GLU A 244 10.15 20.22 -5.75
N THR A 245 10.25 21.42 -5.18
CA THR A 245 11.36 22.35 -5.43
C THR A 245 12.53 22.14 -4.48
N ASP A 246 12.37 21.31 -3.45
CA ASP A 246 13.39 21.10 -2.45
C ASP A 246 14.47 20.15 -2.98
N THR A 247 15.69 20.35 -2.50
CA THR A 247 16.81 19.45 -2.79
C THR A 247 17.01 18.52 -1.59
N LEU A 248 17.14 17.22 -1.86
CA LEU A 248 17.46 16.23 -0.84
C LEU A 248 18.93 16.38 -0.43
N ASP A 249 19.20 16.76 0.82
CA ASP A 249 20.54 16.69 1.40
C ASP A 249 20.84 15.24 1.81
N GLU A 250 21.44 14.49 0.89
CA GLU A 250 21.65 13.05 1.05
C GLU A 250 22.64 12.73 2.18
N GLU A 251 23.67 13.57 2.40
CA GLU A 251 24.64 13.37 3.49
C GLU A 251 23.96 13.54 4.84
N GLN A 252 23.10 14.56 4.97
CA GLN A 252 22.33 14.79 6.18
C GLN A 252 21.31 13.67 6.44
N VAL A 253 20.61 13.20 5.39
CA VAL A 253 19.67 12.07 5.50
C VAL A 253 20.40 10.80 5.91
N ALA A 254 21.56 10.51 5.33
CA ALA A 254 22.39 9.37 5.73
C ALA A 254 22.81 9.43 7.21
N SER A 255 23.19 10.63 7.69
CA SER A 255 23.50 10.84 9.11
C SER A 255 22.30 10.54 10.02
N TRP A 256 21.11 11.02 9.66
CA TRP A 256 19.88 10.76 10.43
C TRP A 256 19.48 9.29 10.42
N VAL A 257 19.62 8.61 9.28
CA VAL A 257 19.33 7.17 9.18
C VAL A 257 20.22 6.36 10.13
N ARG A 258 21.53 6.63 10.17
CA ARG A 258 22.44 5.93 11.09
C ARG A 258 22.03 6.13 12.55
N GLN A 259 21.80 7.38 12.94
CA GLN A 259 21.38 7.72 14.30
C GLN A 259 20.04 7.07 14.68
N ALA A 260 19.08 7.07 13.76
CA ALA A 260 17.76 6.50 14.01
C ALA A 260 17.82 4.98 14.15
N ALA A 261 18.66 4.32 13.35
CA ALA A 261 18.83 2.88 13.39
C ALA A 261 19.57 2.40 14.65
N ASP A 262 20.43 3.23 15.25
CA ASP A 262 21.14 2.92 16.51
C ASP A 262 20.19 2.89 17.73
N GLU A 263 19.12 3.70 17.72
CA GLU A 263 18.12 3.75 18.82
C GLU A 263 16.67 3.74 18.29
N PRO A 264 16.18 2.62 17.72
CA PRO A 264 14.83 2.52 17.19
C PRO A 264 13.76 2.75 18.28
N GLY A 265 12.80 3.64 18.01
CA GLY A 265 11.80 4.06 19.00
C GLY A 265 10.46 3.32 18.92
N MET A 266 10.28 2.40 17.96
CA MET A 266 9.01 1.71 17.73
C MET A 266 9.18 0.19 17.68
N GLY A 267 8.47 -0.54 18.53
CA GLY A 267 8.51 -2.01 18.53
C GLY A 267 8.07 -2.64 17.21
N TRP A 268 8.57 -3.85 16.97
CA TRP A 268 8.39 -4.65 15.75
C TRP A 268 6.91 -4.92 15.37
#